data_AF-A0A7L4QPG8-F1
#
_entry.id   AF-A0A7L4QPG8-F1
#
_cell.length_a   1.000
_cell.length_b   1.000
_cell.length_c   1.000
_cell.angle_alpha   90.00
_cell.angle_beta   90.00
_cell.angle_gamma   90.00
#
_symmetry.space_group_name_H-M   'P 1'
#
loop_
_entity.id
_entity.type
_entity.pdbx_description
1 polymer ?
#
loop_
_entity_poly.entity_id
_entity_poly.type
_entity_poly.pdbx_seq_one_letter_code
_entity_poly.pdbx_strand_id
1 'polypeptide(L)'
;GTYIVTLTVTDDDGGWSSDTFEVVVISAQDAAEESVEDIITPIEELQDDPDPTPEDIDEVREALLDLRDLIQDAMDNGLIPTEKGEGLLDSIDAALGSIDRAEAALLKGKMKLFDNMLETAQNQLNAVLNELASL
;
A
#
# COMPACT_ATOMS: atom_id res chain seq x y z
N GLY A 1 2.18 16.63 -10.16
CA GLY A 1 3.08 17.47 -10.96
C GLY A 1 4.47 17.47 -10.36
N THR A 2 5.47 17.83 -11.18
CA THR A 2 6.88 17.90 -10.78
C THR A 2 7.27 19.32 -10.38
N TYR A 3 7.88 19.47 -9.22
CA TYR A 3 8.30 20.75 -8.65
C TYR A 3 9.80 20.73 -8.42
N ILE A 4 10.50 21.76 -8.90
CA ILE A 4 11.92 21.95 -8.57
C ILE A 4 11.97 22.86 -7.35
N VAL A 5 12.39 22.30 -6.22
CA VAL A 5 12.59 23.03 -4.97
C VAL A 5 14.03 23.51 -4.93
N THR A 6 14.22 24.81 -4.71
CA THR A 6 15.53 25.40 -4.42
C THR A 6 15.61 25.73 -2.95
N LEU A 7 16.52 25.07 -2.23
CA LEU A 7 16.84 25.40 -0.85
C LEU A 7 18.05 26.35 -0.83
N THR A 8 17.85 27.56 -0.34
CA THR A 8 18.93 28.52 -0.11
C THR A 8 19.19 28.67 1.37
N VAL A 9 20.44 28.47 1.78
CA VAL A 9 20.91 28.67 3.16
C VAL A 9 21.82 29.90 3.17
N THR A 10 21.58 30.82 4.11
CA THR A 10 22.39 32.03 4.30
C THR A 10 22.93 32.03 5.73
N ASP A 11 24.24 32.22 5.86
CA ASP A 11 24.94 32.45 7.12
C ASP A 11 24.74 33.90 7.56
N ASP A 12 24.73 34.17 8.86
CA ASP A 12 24.48 35.52 9.40
C ASP A 12 25.62 36.50 9.11
N ASP A 13 26.82 35.98 8.85
CA ASP A 13 27.98 36.72 8.33
C ASP A 13 27.92 36.98 6.80
N GLY A 14 26.82 36.59 6.13
CA GLY A 14 26.54 36.92 4.73
C GLY A 14 27.01 35.91 3.68
N GLY A 15 27.55 34.76 4.11
CA GLY A 15 27.79 33.61 3.21
C GLY A 15 26.48 32.97 2.78
N TRP A 16 26.42 32.34 1.61
CA TRP A 16 25.24 31.57 1.20
C TRP A 16 25.61 30.39 0.30
N SER A 17 24.73 29.39 0.30
CA SER A 17 24.77 28.27 -0.62
C SER A 17 23.33 27.90 -1.01
N SER A 18 23.18 27.27 -2.17
CA SER A 18 21.89 26.78 -2.63
C SER A 18 22.01 25.38 -3.21
N ASP A 19 20.98 24.58 -3.02
CA ASP A 19 20.82 23.29 -3.67
C ASP A 19 19.42 23.16 -4.27
N THR A 20 19.27 22.30 -5.27
CA THR A 20 17.99 22.05 -5.93
C THR A 20 17.68 20.57 -5.97
N PHE A 21 16.43 20.21 -5.68
CA PHE A 21 15.94 18.84 -5.83
C PHE A 21 14.54 18.83 -6.43
N GLU A 22 14.19 17.70 -7.03
CA GLU A 22 12.89 17.47 -7.64
C GLU A 22 11.92 16.86 -6.61
N VAL A 23 10.68 17.33 -6.62
CA VAL A 23 9.56 16.78 -5.85
C VAL A 23 8.44 16.44 -6.82
N VAL A 24 8.08 15.16 -6.90
CA VAL A 24 6.92 14.70 -7.67
C VAL A 24 5.73 14.60 -6.72
N VAL A 25 4.65 15.32 -7.04
CA VAL A 25 3.37 15.23 -6.32
C VAL A 25 2.41 14.43 -7.19
N ILE A 26 1.89 13.32 -6.69
CA ILE A 26 0.86 12.52 -7.35
C ILE A 26 -0.49 12.71 -6.63
N SER A 27 -1.58 12.25 -7.24
CA SER A 27 -2.87 12.25 -6.55
C SER A 27 -2.90 11.15 -5.48
N ALA A 28 -3.80 11.27 -4.50
CA ALA A 28 -4.00 10.22 -3.50
C ALA A 28 -4.47 8.91 -4.13
N GLN A 29 -5.24 9.00 -5.23
CA GLN A 29 -5.64 7.84 -6.02
C GLN A 29 -4.43 7.16 -6.66
N ASP A 30 -3.59 7.91 -7.39
CA ASP A 30 -2.41 7.33 -8.05
C ASP A 30 -1.46 6.69 -7.03
N ALA A 31 -1.27 7.34 -5.87
CA ALA A 31 -0.45 6.82 -4.78
C ALA A 31 -0.99 5.49 -4.23
N ALA A 32 -2.32 5.38 -4.09
CA ALA A 32 -2.96 4.16 -3.64
C ALA A 32 -2.90 3.05 -4.70
N GLU A 33 -3.06 3.38 -5.98
CA GLU A 33 -2.93 2.41 -7.08
C GLU A 33 -1.52 1.81 -7.12
N GLU A 34 -0.48 2.65 -7.06
CA GLU A 34 0.93 2.20 -6.99
C GLU A 34 1.18 1.30 -5.77
N SER A 35 0.70 1.72 -4.59
CA SER A 35 0.84 0.93 -3.37
C SER A 35 0.14 -0.44 -3.45
N VAL A 36 -1.02 -0.54 -4.12
CA VAL A 36 -1.70 -1.83 -4.30
C VAL A 36 -0.91 -2.74 -5.23
N GLU A 37 -0.34 -2.23 -6.32
CA GLU A 37 0.49 -3.00 -7.24
C GLU A 37 1.76 -3.53 -6.55
N ASP A 38 2.38 -2.70 -5.70
CA ASP A 38 3.54 -3.06 -4.87
C ASP A 38 3.21 -4.12 -3.81
N ILE A 39 1.94 -4.26 -3.40
CA ILE A 39 1.48 -5.31 -2.47
C ILE A 39 1.14 -6.61 -3.20
N ILE A 40 0.52 -6.52 -4.39
CA ILE A 40 0.14 -7.71 -5.17
C ILE A 40 1.38 -8.50 -5.58
N THR A 41 2.48 -7.83 -5.95
CA THR A 41 3.71 -8.49 -6.41
C THR A 41 4.26 -9.47 -5.35
N PRO A 42 4.52 -9.06 -4.10
CA PRO A 42 4.88 -9.99 -3.01
C PRO A 42 3.88 -11.12 -2.76
N ILE A 43 2.58 -10.88 -2.93
CA ILE A 43 1.56 -11.94 -2.78
C ILE A 43 1.72 -13.02 -3.86
N GLU A 44 1.98 -12.63 -5.10
CA GLU A 44 2.23 -13.56 -6.20
C GLU A 44 3.54 -14.34 -5.96
N GLU A 45 4.59 -13.67 -5.49
CA GLU A 45 5.85 -14.31 -5.12
C GLU A 45 5.66 -15.34 -3.99
N LEU A 46 4.87 -15.01 -2.97
CA LEU A 46 4.51 -15.91 -1.87
C LEU A 46 3.72 -17.16 -2.32
N GLN A 47 2.89 -17.04 -3.36
CA GLN A 47 2.15 -18.18 -3.92
C GLN A 47 3.06 -19.15 -4.67
N ASP A 48 4.11 -18.62 -5.31
CA ASP A 48 5.08 -19.40 -6.06
C ASP A 48 6.24 -19.92 -5.18
N ASP A 49 6.39 -19.38 -3.96
CA ASP A 49 7.41 -19.83 -3.01
C ASP A 49 7.10 -21.24 -2.46
N PRO A 50 8.02 -22.22 -2.62
CA PRO A 50 7.85 -23.54 -2.03
C PRO A 50 8.02 -23.59 -0.50
N ASP A 51 8.60 -22.57 0.13
CA ASP A 51 8.88 -22.52 1.57
C ASP A 51 8.69 -21.10 2.16
N PRO A 52 7.48 -20.51 2.06
CA PRO A 52 7.22 -19.16 2.52
C PRO A 52 7.35 -19.09 4.05
N THR A 53 7.80 -17.93 4.55
CA THR A 53 7.97 -17.70 5.99
C THR A 53 6.91 -16.74 6.53
N PRO A 54 6.65 -16.73 7.85
CA PRO A 54 5.78 -15.73 8.47
C PRO A 54 6.30 -14.29 8.27
N GLU A 55 7.62 -14.09 8.17
CA GLU A 55 8.22 -12.78 7.96
C GLU A 55 7.82 -12.21 6.59
N ASP A 56 7.82 -13.04 5.54
CA ASP A 56 7.36 -12.65 4.21
C ASP A 56 5.87 -12.25 4.21
N ILE A 57 5.05 -12.88 5.06
CA ILE A 57 3.63 -12.53 5.23
C ILE A 57 3.47 -11.23 6.01
N ASP A 58 4.31 -11.01 7.03
CA ASP A 58 4.32 -9.79 7.83
C ASP A 58 4.63 -8.56 6.97
N GLU A 59 5.58 -8.67 6.01
CA GLU A 59 5.87 -7.58 5.07
C GLU A 59 4.62 -7.16 4.26
N VAL A 60 3.85 -8.13 3.75
CA VAL A 60 2.58 -7.86 3.06
C VAL A 60 1.55 -7.22 3.99
N ARG A 61 1.48 -7.68 5.24
CA ARG A 61 0.55 -7.10 6.23
C ARG A 61 0.88 -5.64 6.51
N GLU A 62 2.14 -5.32 6.76
CA GLU A 62 2.56 -3.94 7.04
C GLU A 62 2.29 -3.03 5.84
N ALA A 63 2.57 -3.50 4.62
CA ALA A 63 2.24 -2.75 3.40
C ALA A 63 0.72 -2.50 3.25
N LEU A 64 -0.13 -3.46 3.62
CA LEU A 64 -1.59 -3.27 3.66
C LEU A 64 -2.03 -2.26 4.74
N LEU A 65 -1.35 -2.21 5.89
CA LEU A 65 -1.62 -1.21 6.93
C LEU A 65 -1.21 0.19 6.46
N ASP A 66 -0.07 0.31 5.78
CA ASP A 66 0.36 1.58 5.17
C ASP A 66 -0.64 2.06 4.11
N LEU A 67 -1.14 1.16 3.24
CA LEU A 67 -2.19 1.49 2.28
C LEU A 67 -3.49 1.92 2.97
N ARG A 68 -3.88 1.23 4.05
CA ARG A 68 -5.07 1.56 4.84
C ARG A 68 -4.96 2.98 5.41
N ASP A 69 -3.82 3.30 6.01
CA ASP A 69 -3.56 4.62 6.59
C ASP A 69 -3.49 5.70 5.50
N LEU A 70 -2.91 5.41 4.34
CA LEU A 70 -2.92 6.30 3.18
C LEU A 70 -4.36 6.65 2.74
N ILE A 71 -5.25 5.66 2.63
CA ILE A 71 -6.65 5.89 2.26
C ILE A 71 -7.38 6.68 3.35
N GLN A 72 -7.14 6.37 4.62
CA GLN A 72 -7.74 7.12 5.74
C GLN A 72 -7.30 8.58 5.73
N ASP A 73 -6.01 8.85 5.56
CA ASP A 73 -5.47 10.21 5.45
C ASP A 73 -6.05 10.94 4.24
N ALA A 74 -6.20 10.27 3.10
CA ALA A 74 -6.80 10.84 1.91
C ALA A 74 -8.28 11.24 2.14
N MET A 75 -9.04 10.43 2.87
CA MET A 75 -10.40 10.78 3.29
C MET A 75 -10.45 11.95 4.26
N ASP A 76 -9.60 11.94 5.30
CA ASP A 76 -9.57 12.97 6.33
C ASP A 76 -9.19 14.35 5.75
N ASN A 77 -8.36 14.35 4.71
CA ASN A 77 -7.98 15.54 3.95
C ASN A 77 -8.95 15.88 2.80
N GLY A 78 -10.01 15.09 2.59
CA GLY A 78 -11.01 15.31 1.56
C GLY A 78 -10.49 15.13 0.12
N LEU A 79 -9.41 14.37 -0.05
CA LEU A 79 -8.83 14.02 -1.35
C LEU A 79 -9.60 12.88 -2.04
N ILE A 80 -10.26 12.03 -1.26
CA ILE A 80 -11.15 10.96 -1.72
C ILE A 80 -12.54 11.14 -1.08
N PRO A 81 -13.65 10.93 -1.81
CA PRO A 81 -14.99 10.96 -1.23
C PRO A 81 -15.18 9.92 -0.13
N THR A 82 -15.74 10.30 1.02
CA THR A 82 -15.90 9.42 2.19
C THR A 82 -16.60 8.09 1.87
N GLU A 83 -17.71 8.11 1.12
CA GLU A 83 -18.45 6.89 0.77
C GLU A 83 -17.60 5.90 -0.05
N LYS A 84 -16.72 6.43 -0.92
CA LYS A 84 -15.80 5.62 -1.72
C LYS A 84 -14.60 5.15 -0.89
N GLY A 85 -14.06 6.02 -0.05
CA GLY A 85 -12.95 5.66 0.83
C GLY A 85 -13.35 4.59 1.86
N GLU A 86 -14.58 4.60 2.39
CA GLU A 86 -15.10 3.55 3.27
C GLU A 86 -15.17 2.19 2.54
N GLY A 87 -15.61 2.15 1.28
CA GLY A 87 -15.63 0.92 0.47
C GLY A 87 -14.23 0.35 0.19
N LEU A 88 -13.27 1.24 -0.08
CA LEU A 88 -11.86 0.90 -0.23
C LEU A 88 -11.30 0.31 1.09
N LEU A 89 -11.55 0.95 2.22
CA LEU A 89 -11.12 0.47 3.54
C LEU A 89 -11.72 -0.89 3.90
N ASP A 90 -13.01 -1.11 3.61
CA ASP A 90 -13.66 -2.41 3.83
C ASP A 90 -12.96 -3.53 3.05
N SER A 91 -12.56 -3.25 1.80
CA SER A 91 -11.83 -4.20 0.95
C SER A 91 -10.42 -4.45 1.45
N ILE A 92 -9.71 -3.40 1.91
CA ILE A 92 -8.38 -3.51 2.51
C ILE A 92 -8.43 -4.32 3.83
N ASP A 93 -9.39 -4.05 4.71
CA ASP A 93 -9.60 -4.79 5.95
C ASP A 93 -9.94 -6.27 5.67
N ALA A 94 -10.68 -6.56 4.59
CA ALA A 94 -10.93 -7.93 4.14
C ALA A 94 -9.67 -8.63 3.61
N ALA A 95 -8.77 -7.89 2.93
CA ALA A 95 -7.47 -8.39 2.50
C ALA A 95 -6.58 -8.70 3.71
N LEU A 96 -6.46 -7.78 4.68
CA LEU A 96 -5.75 -7.97 5.95
C LEU A 96 -6.25 -9.22 6.69
N GLY A 97 -7.56 -9.37 6.84
CA GLY A 97 -8.14 -10.55 7.47
C GLY A 97 -7.88 -11.85 6.69
N SER A 98 -7.61 -11.78 5.38
CA SER A 98 -7.20 -12.93 4.57
C SER A 98 -5.71 -13.24 4.75
N ILE A 99 -4.85 -12.23 4.82
CA ILE A 99 -3.41 -12.36 5.16
C ILE A 99 -3.22 -12.98 6.54
N ASP A 100 -3.95 -12.54 7.56
CA ASP A 100 -3.91 -13.15 8.91
C ASP A 100 -4.28 -14.64 8.90
N ARG A 101 -5.27 -15.00 8.07
CA ARG A 101 -5.68 -16.40 7.89
C ARG A 101 -4.66 -17.20 7.09
N ALA A 102 -3.96 -16.58 6.15
CA ALA A 102 -2.86 -17.18 5.42
C ALA A 102 -1.71 -17.52 6.38
N GLU A 103 -1.24 -16.57 7.20
CA GLU A 103 -0.20 -16.80 8.20
C GLU A 103 -0.59 -17.94 9.17
N ALA A 104 -1.82 -17.91 9.68
CA ALA A 104 -2.32 -18.95 10.56
C ALA A 104 -2.42 -20.34 9.87
N ALA A 105 -2.57 -20.38 8.55
CA ALA A 105 -2.55 -21.61 7.75
C ALA A 105 -1.11 -22.10 7.53
N LEU A 106 -0.18 -21.20 7.23
CA LEU A 106 1.25 -21.46 7.08
C LEU A 106 1.81 -22.10 8.36
N LEU A 107 1.59 -21.47 9.52
CA LEU A 107 2.03 -21.97 10.82
C LEU A 107 1.47 -23.35 11.18
N LYS A 108 0.36 -23.77 10.55
CA LYS A 108 -0.27 -25.07 10.71
C LYS A 108 0.11 -26.07 9.61
N GLY A 109 0.99 -25.70 8.69
CA GLY A 109 1.39 -26.51 7.53
C GLY A 109 0.26 -26.77 6.54
N LYS A 110 -0.75 -25.90 6.48
CA LYS A 110 -1.94 -26.04 5.63
C LYS A 110 -1.78 -25.27 4.32
N MET A 111 -0.82 -25.67 3.49
CA MET A 111 -0.47 -24.94 2.25
C MET A 111 -1.67 -24.65 1.34
N LYS A 112 -2.54 -25.63 1.07
CA LYS A 112 -3.75 -25.38 0.26
C LYS A 112 -4.68 -24.28 0.82
N LEU A 113 -4.73 -24.15 2.14
CA LEU A 113 -5.51 -23.09 2.78
C LEU A 113 -4.75 -21.77 2.74
N PHE A 114 -3.43 -21.80 2.90
CA PHE A 114 -2.56 -20.63 2.73
C PHE A 114 -2.73 -20.03 1.32
N ASP A 115 -2.56 -20.83 0.26
CA ASP A 115 -2.73 -20.39 -1.14
C ASP A 115 -4.11 -19.77 -1.39
N ASN A 116 -5.17 -20.41 -0.86
CA ASN A 116 -6.54 -19.93 -1.01
C ASN A 116 -6.80 -18.60 -0.29
N MET A 117 -6.14 -18.37 0.85
CA MET A 117 -6.23 -17.10 1.58
C MET A 117 -5.43 -16.00 0.88
N LEU A 118 -4.27 -16.32 0.29
CA LEU A 118 -3.53 -15.37 -0.55
C LEU A 118 -4.33 -15.00 -1.81
N GLU A 119 -4.93 -15.97 -2.50
CA GLU A 119 -5.82 -15.72 -3.64
C GLU A 119 -7.03 -14.85 -3.23
N THR A 120 -7.57 -15.08 -2.03
CA THR A 120 -8.65 -14.24 -1.51
C THR A 120 -8.17 -12.81 -1.26
N ALA A 121 -6.99 -12.62 -0.66
CA ALA A 121 -6.40 -11.29 -0.44
C ALA A 121 -6.15 -10.55 -1.76
N GLN A 122 -5.55 -11.22 -2.74
CA GLN A 122 -5.30 -10.67 -4.08
C GLN A 122 -6.62 -10.25 -4.77
N ASN A 123 -7.69 -11.05 -4.64
CA ASN A 123 -9.00 -10.69 -5.18
C ASN A 123 -9.60 -9.45 -4.50
N GLN A 124 -9.38 -9.25 -3.18
CA GLN A 124 -9.79 -8.02 -2.50
C GLN A 124 -8.98 -6.81 -2.99
N LEU A 125 -7.67 -6.97 -3.17
CA LEU A 125 -6.82 -5.89 -3.72
C LEU A 125 -7.17 -5.53 -5.16
N ASN A 126 -7.53 -6.51 -5.99
CA ASN A 126 -8.08 -6.24 -7.32
C ASN A 126 -9.42 -5.49 -7.25
N ALA A 127 -10.24 -5.70 -6.22
CA ALA A 127 -11.44 -4.90 -6.00
C ALA A 127 -11.10 -3.45 -5.63
N VAL A 128 -10.08 -3.24 -4.79
CA VAL A 128 -9.53 -1.91 -4.46
C VAL A 128 -9.09 -1.18 -5.74
N LEU A 129 -8.29 -1.81 -6.61
CA LEU A 129 -7.87 -1.21 -7.89
C LEU A 129 -9.05 -0.80 -8.77
N ASN A 130 -10.07 -1.67 -8.88
CA ASN A 130 -11.26 -1.37 -9.67
C ASN A 130 -12.08 -0.21 -9.08
N GLU A 131 -12.13 -0.09 -7.75
CA GLU A 131 -12.81 1.01 -7.10
C GLU A 131 -12.03 2.33 -7.21
N LEU A 132 -10.70 2.30 -7.07
CA LEU A 132 -9.81 3.44 -7.32
C LEU A 132 -9.98 3.95 -8.75
N ALA A 133 -9.96 3.08 -9.75
CA ALA A 133 -10.18 3.45 -11.15
C ALA A 133 -11.57 4.07 -11.45
N SER A 134 -12.50 4.01 -10.49
CA SER A 134 -13.85 4.59 -10.58
C SER A 134 -14.01 5.95 -9.91
N LEU A 135 -12.95 6.46 -9.24
CA LEU A 135 -12.88 7.79 -8.63
C LEU A 135 -12.82 8.90 -9.69
#